data_AF-A0A522A059-F1
#
_entry.id   AF-A0A522A059-F1
#
_cell.length_a   1.000
_cell.length_b   1.000
_cell.length_c   1.000
_cell.angle_alpha   90.00
_cell.angle_beta   90.00
_cell.angle_gamma   90.00
#
_symmetry.space_group_name_H-M   'P 1'
#
loop_
_entity.id
_entity.type
_entity.pdbx_description
1 polymer ?
#
loop_
_entity_poly.entity_id
_entity_poly.type
_entity_poly.pdbx_seq_one_letter_code
_entity_poly.pdbx_strand_id
1 'polypeptide(L)'
;MTIADFRKAKPVKDVMPALVTAAKRARGRPRSANPKQHVSLRLDAKVIAGFKAQGPGWQGRINEALARALAKPEKRKTPRAVR
;
A
#
# COMPACT_ATOMS: atom_id res chain seq x y z
N MET A 1 40.16 12.96 15.65
CA MET A 1 38.89 13.70 15.53
C MET A 1 38.41 14.01 16.93
N THR A 2 38.39 15.27 17.29
CA THR A 2 38.12 15.80 18.63
C THR A 2 36.72 16.44 18.68
N ILE A 3 36.17 16.63 19.88
CA ILE A 3 34.91 17.36 20.07
C ILE A 3 34.99 18.80 19.50
N ALA A 4 36.17 19.41 19.52
CA ALA A 4 36.42 20.72 18.92
C ALA A 4 36.26 20.72 17.39
N ASP A 5 36.56 19.61 16.73
CA ASP A 5 36.42 19.47 15.27
C ASP A 5 34.93 19.49 14.85
N PHE A 6 34.06 18.90 15.64
CA PHE A 6 32.61 18.89 15.38
C PHE A 6 31.94 20.24 15.62
N ARG A 7 32.47 21.09 16.52
CA ARG A 7 31.93 22.44 16.78
C ARG A 7 32.11 23.40 15.59
N LYS A 8 33.10 23.14 14.73
CA LYS A 8 33.38 23.94 13.52
C LYS A 8 32.73 23.35 12.26
N ALA A 9 32.10 22.18 12.37
CA ALA A 9 31.49 21.52 11.24
C ALA A 9 30.28 22.33 10.74
N LYS A 10 30.25 22.61 9.44
CA LYS A 10 29.13 23.28 8.78
C LYS A 10 28.12 22.24 8.28
N PRO A 11 26.80 22.54 8.30
CA PRO A 11 25.80 21.66 7.73
C PRO A 11 26.08 21.31 6.26
N VAL A 12 25.79 20.06 5.85
CA VAL A 12 26.01 19.57 4.46
C VAL A 12 25.28 20.44 3.42
N LYS A 13 24.13 21.02 3.77
CA LYS A 13 23.41 21.97 2.91
C LYS A 13 24.22 23.23 2.57
N ASP A 14 25.13 23.63 3.44
CA ASP A 14 25.89 24.88 3.32
C ASP A 14 27.25 24.66 2.63
N VAL A 15 27.79 23.43 2.70
CA VAL A 15 29.08 23.07 2.07
C VAL A 15 28.90 22.29 0.76
N MET A 16 27.79 21.58 0.59
CA MET A 16 27.52 20.72 -0.58
C MET A 16 26.03 20.76 -0.96
N PRO A 17 25.51 21.91 -1.43
CA PRO A 17 24.09 22.08 -1.76
C PRO A 17 23.61 21.13 -2.89
N ALA A 18 24.51 20.73 -3.79
CA ALA A 18 24.21 19.78 -4.85
C ALA A 18 23.81 18.39 -4.31
N LEU A 19 24.45 17.91 -3.24
CA LEU A 19 24.13 16.62 -2.62
C LEU A 19 22.74 16.62 -1.99
N VAL A 20 22.37 17.72 -1.33
CA VAL A 20 21.02 17.87 -0.73
C VAL A 20 19.94 17.87 -1.81
N THR A 21 20.21 18.52 -2.94
CA THR A 21 19.28 18.56 -4.08
C THR A 21 19.12 17.18 -4.73
N ALA A 22 20.23 16.46 -4.94
CA ALA A 22 20.22 15.10 -5.44
C ALA A 22 19.47 14.14 -4.49
N ALA A 23 19.73 14.23 -3.18
CA ALA A 23 19.06 13.41 -2.16
C ALA A 23 17.55 13.66 -2.08
N LYS A 24 17.10 14.92 -2.25
CA LYS A 24 15.66 15.25 -2.32
C LYS A 24 14.98 14.63 -3.53
N ARG A 25 15.66 14.59 -4.69
CA ARG A 25 15.15 13.98 -5.93
C ARG A 25 15.16 12.45 -5.89
N ALA A 26 16.07 11.86 -5.13
CA ALA A 26 16.20 10.41 -4.99
C ALA A 26 15.15 9.75 -4.07
N ARG A 27 14.19 10.51 -3.53
CA ARG A 27 13.22 10.00 -2.56
C ARG A 27 12.12 9.15 -3.21
N GLY A 28 12.48 7.91 -3.59
CA GLY A 28 11.58 6.78 -3.85
C GLY A 28 10.41 7.02 -4.83
N ARG A 29 9.49 6.05 -4.88
CA ARG A 29 8.24 6.20 -5.63
C ARG A 29 7.43 7.35 -5.01
N PRO A 30 6.84 8.25 -5.81
CA PRO A 30 5.91 9.26 -5.31
C PRO A 30 4.85 8.62 -4.39
N ARG A 31 4.55 9.28 -3.27
CA ARG A 31 3.54 8.82 -2.33
C ARG A 31 2.18 8.76 -3.05
N SER A 32 1.52 7.61 -3.03
CA SER A 32 0.18 7.48 -3.57
C SER A 32 -0.80 8.31 -2.74
N ALA A 33 -1.73 9.02 -3.40
CA ALA A 33 -2.78 9.78 -2.73
C ALA A 33 -3.72 8.87 -1.92
N ASN A 34 -4.05 7.71 -2.47
CA ASN A 34 -4.93 6.71 -1.85
C ASN A 34 -4.22 5.34 -1.82
N PRO A 35 -3.27 5.13 -0.89
CA PRO A 35 -2.60 3.86 -0.75
C PRO A 35 -3.56 2.78 -0.23
N LYS A 36 -3.30 1.52 -0.55
CA LYS A 36 -3.98 0.39 0.09
C LYS A 36 -3.75 0.47 1.60
N GLN A 37 -4.82 0.37 2.38
CA GLN A 37 -4.73 0.38 3.84
C GLN A 37 -4.36 -1.02 4.34
N HIS A 38 -3.35 -1.10 5.21
CA HIS A 38 -3.04 -2.32 5.93
C HIS A 38 -3.96 -2.43 7.13
N VAL A 39 -4.87 -3.41 7.11
CA VAL A 39 -5.85 -3.64 8.16
C VAL A 39 -5.76 -5.08 8.67
N SER A 40 -6.06 -5.29 9.95
CA SER A 40 -6.16 -6.62 10.53
C SER A 40 -7.59 -7.15 10.35
N LEU A 41 -7.83 -7.86 9.24
CA LEU A 41 -9.12 -8.50 8.93
C LEU A 41 -9.01 -10.03 9.10
N ARG A 42 -9.99 -10.63 9.77
CA ARG A 42 -10.12 -12.09 9.83
C ARG A 42 -10.96 -12.58 8.66
N LEU A 43 -10.46 -13.57 7.94
CA LEU A 43 -11.15 -14.25 6.84
C LEU A 43 -11.19 -15.75 7.14
N ASP A 44 -12.18 -16.44 6.61
CA ASP A 44 -12.29 -17.90 6.72
C ASP A 44 -11.03 -18.59 6.13
N ALA A 45 -10.57 -19.64 6.80
CA ALA A 45 -9.37 -20.39 6.39
C ALA A 45 -9.49 -20.97 4.96
N LYS A 46 -10.68 -21.43 4.56
CA LYS A 46 -10.95 -21.95 3.20
C LYS A 46 -10.80 -20.86 2.15
N VAL A 47 -11.21 -19.63 2.46
CA VAL A 47 -11.04 -18.49 1.55
C VAL A 47 -9.57 -18.19 1.35
N ILE A 48 -8.80 -18.10 2.45
CA ILE A 48 -7.34 -17.86 2.37
C ILE A 48 -6.65 -18.98 1.60
N ALA A 49 -6.97 -20.25 1.90
CA ALA A 49 -6.39 -21.41 1.22
C ALA A 49 -6.71 -21.40 -0.29
N GLY A 50 -7.97 -21.14 -0.65
CA GLY A 50 -8.42 -21.10 -2.05
C GLY A 50 -7.72 -20.00 -2.86
N PHE A 51 -7.49 -18.82 -2.29
CA PHE A 51 -6.72 -17.78 -2.97
C PHE A 51 -5.23 -18.11 -3.02
N LYS A 52 -4.61 -18.58 -1.92
CA LYS A 52 -3.19 -18.96 -1.91
C LYS A 52 -2.85 -20.05 -2.93
N ALA A 53 -3.75 -21.01 -3.15
CA ALA A 53 -3.58 -22.07 -4.14
C ALA A 53 -3.46 -21.54 -5.58
N GLN A 54 -3.94 -20.33 -5.86
CA GLN A 54 -3.80 -19.66 -7.17
C GLN A 54 -2.39 -19.06 -7.38
N GLY A 55 -1.46 -19.24 -6.44
CA GLY A 55 -0.07 -18.84 -6.56
C GLY A 55 0.20 -17.34 -6.31
N PRO A 56 1.35 -16.83 -6.77
CA PRO A 56 1.76 -15.44 -6.57
C PRO A 56 0.66 -14.46 -7.02
N GLY A 57 0.50 -13.37 -6.26
CA GLY A 57 -0.52 -12.35 -6.52
C GLY A 57 -1.90 -12.62 -5.91
N TRP A 58 -2.08 -13.70 -5.14
CA TRP A 58 -3.37 -14.04 -4.52
C TRP A 58 -3.96 -12.92 -3.63
N GLN A 59 -3.12 -12.14 -2.94
CA GLN A 59 -3.57 -10.99 -2.14
C GLN A 59 -4.19 -9.87 -3.02
N GLY A 60 -3.71 -9.71 -4.26
CA GLY A 60 -4.33 -8.80 -5.22
C GLY A 60 -5.69 -9.30 -5.66
N ARG A 61 -5.78 -10.60 -6.00
CA ARG A 61 -7.03 -11.23 -6.46
C ARG A 61 -8.14 -11.19 -5.41
N ILE A 62 -7.82 -11.45 -4.14
CA ILE A 62 -8.81 -11.35 -3.06
C ILE A 62 -9.29 -9.91 -2.86
N ASN A 63 -8.39 -8.92 -2.96
CA ASN A 63 -8.76 -7.50 -2.91
C ASN A 63 -9.71 -7.12 -4.06
N GLU A 64 -9.42 -7.57 -5.28
CA GLU A 64 -10.31 -7.34 -6.42
C GLU A 64 -11.68 -8.01 -6.26
N ALA A 65 -11.73 -9.22 -5.71
CA ALA A 65 -12.99 -9.92 -5.43
C ALA A 65 -13.84 -9.13 -4.42
N LEU A 66 -13.22 -8.62 -3.35
CA LEU A 66 -13.90 -7.75 -2.39
C LEU A 66 -14.38 -6.44 -3.04
N ALA A 67 -13.56 -5.82 -3.88
CA ALA A 67 -13.96 -4.60 -4.61
C ALA A 67 -15.15 -4.86 -5.56
N ARG A 68 -15.15 -5.99 -6.27
CA ARG A 68 -16.29 -6.41 -7.13
C ARG A 68 -17.56 -6.65 -6.31
N ALA A 69 -17.46 -7.19 -5.11
CA ALA A 69 -18.63 -7.37 -4.24
C ALA A 69 -19.27 -6.05 -3.78
N LEU A 70 -18.48 -4.96 -3.70
CA LEU A 70 -18.98 -3.62 -3.39
C LEU A 70 -19.61 -2.91 -4.61
N ALA A 71 -19.20 -3.28 -5.82
CA ALA A 71 -19.85 -2.84 -7.04
C ALA A 71 -21.25 -3.49 -7.10
N LYS A 72 -22.27 -2.75 -6.59
CA LYS A 72 -23.66 -3.18 -6.42
C LYS A 72 -24.07 -4.33 -7.37
N PRO A 73 -24.40 -5.53 -6.85
CA PRO A 73 -25.25 -6.42 -7.61
C PRO A 73 -26.61 -5.75 -7.74
N GLU A 74 -27.07 -5.57 -8.97
CA GLU A 74 -28.44 -5.20 -9.28
C GLU A 74 -29.37 -6.08 -8.43
N LYS A 75 -30.31 -5.45 -7.70
CA LYS A 75 -31.25 -6.17 -6.83
C LYS A 75 -31.93 -7.24 -7.67
N ARG A 76 -31.53 -8.51 -7.52
CA ARG A 76 -32.27 -9.63 -8.10
C ARG A 76 -33.65 -9.60 -7.44
N LYS A 77 -34.65 -9.10 -8.17
CA LYS A 77 -36.05 -9.19 -7.78
C LYS A 77 -36.32 -10.68 -7.58
N THR A 78 -36.53 -11.11 -6.34
CA THR A 78 -37.00 -12.46 -6.06
C THR A 78 -38.29 -12.65 -6.85
N PRO A 79 -38.41 -13.67 -7.73
CA PRO A 79 -39.72 -14.05 -8.24
C PRO A 79 -40.55 -14.45 -7.02
N ARG A 80 -41.59 -13.67 -6.73
CA ARG A 80 -42.59 -14.04 -5.73
C ARG A 80 -43.12 -15.40 -6.19
N ALA A 81 -42.87 -16.45 -5.41
CA ALA A 81 -43.45 -17.76 -5.67
C ALA A 81 -44.97 -17.57 -5.69
N VAL A 82 -45.57 -17.83 -6.86
CA VAL A 82 -47.01 -17.96 -7.00
C VAL A 82 -47.35 -19.30 -6.35
N ARG A 83 -47.94 -19.24 -5.16
CA ARG A 83 -48.80 -20.29 -4.63
C ARG A 83 -50.23 -19.87 -4.87
#